data_AF-A0A9D9M4H0-F1
#
_entry.id   AF-A0A9D9M4H0-F1
#
_cell.length_a   1.000
_cell.length_b   1.000
_cell.length_c   1.000
_cell.angle_alpha   90.00
_cell.angle_beta   90.00
_cell.angle_gamma   90.00
#
_symmetry.space_group_name_H-M   'P 1'
#
loop_
_entity.id
_entity.type
_entity.pdbx_description
1 polymer ?
#
loop_
_entity_poly.entity_id
_entity_poly.type
_entity_poly.pdbx_seq_one_letter_code
_entity_poly.pdbx_strand_id
1 'polypeptide(L)'
;MKRIVLTMIALCCLVVAKAQTDVPIAVLQSGNNVSVFKGAGGLAAAHAAATDGDVITLSEGSFNACDITKSIAIYGAGFESNETTGTGVTKIIGSSWYIGENNGSLSNIHLEGLYLELTNSTIDKRLVFRGSSIDGARLVKLYLPRVATTCTSITNMMFDQCILTNGMQGGYNSSYASELFFSNCYCGGTFNYFWNTNSTIKFDHCICGKADESNPFYQCNVPVLFTNSIFVMYANYDGAPVGSKFKNCICTSNSSSYVLENSYHVVLGDIFDDESDMTYSATRTFELKQPETWIATDGSEIGIRGGSGWSKVPATPVVKNLSVTPNGAHLNVSYEAEVR
;
A
#
# COMPACT_ATOMS: atom_id res chain seq x y z
N MET A 1 6.54 -21.23 15.13
CA MET A 1 6.94 -20.23 16.14
C MET A 1 6.56 -18.80 15.74
N LYS A 2 7.02 -18.25 14.60
CA LYS A 2 6.64 -16.89 14.13
C LYS A 2 5.11 -16.64 14.06
N ARG A 3 4.34 -17.63 13.55
CA ARG A 3 2.87 -17.54 13.49
C ARG A 3 2.19 -17.54 14.87
N ILE A 4 2.70 -18.31 15.84
CA ILE A 4 2.11 -18.44 17.19
C ILE A 4 2.25 -17.12 17.98
N VAL A 5 3.39 -16.43 17.83
CA VAL A 5 3.64 -15.15 18.50
C VAL A 5 2.75 -14.04 17.93
N LEU A 6 2.62 -13.95 16.60
CA LEU A 6 1.66 -13.04 15.95
C LEU A 6 0.21 -13.29 16.39
N THR A 7 -0.16 -14.56 16.59
CA THR A 7 -1.52 -14.94 17.05
C THR A 7 -1.76 -14.54 18.52
N MET A 8 -0.76 -14.66 19.39
CA MET A 8 -0.82 -14.15 20.77
C MET A 8 -0.93 -12.62 20.83
N ILE A 9 -0.39 -11.89 19.86
CA ILE A 9 -0.41 -10.43 19.81
C ILE A 9 -1.78 -9.89 19.39
N ALA A 10 -2.39 -10.51 18.37
CA ALA A 10 -3.79 -10.25 18.04
C ALA A 10 -4.70 -10.48 19.26
N LEU A 11 -4.35 -11.46 20.10
CA LEU A 11 -5.01 -11.71 21.37
C LEU A 11 -4.88 -10.57 22.38
N CYS A 12 -3.67 -10.03 22.55
CA CYS A 12 -3.42 -8.94 23.50
C CYS A 12 -4.15 -7.65 23.08
N CYS A 13 -4.22 -7.33 21.79
CA CYS A 13 -5.01 -6.21 21.29
C CYS A 13 -6.50 -6.36 21.64
N LEU A 14 -7.04 -7.58 21.52
CA LEU A 14 -8.48 -7.84 21.64
C LEU A 14 -8.95 -8.09 23.08
N VAL A 15 -8.11 -8.64 23.96
CA VAL A 15 -8.40 -8.73 25.41
C VAL A 15 -8.49 -7.34 26.03
N VAL A 16 -7.67 -6.39 25.59
CA VAL A 16 -7.75 -5.00 26.06
C VAL A 16 -8.91 -4.24 25.40
N ALA A 17 -9.25 -4.52 24.13
CA ALA A 17 -10.40 -3.92 23.45
C ALA A 17 -11.76 -4.38 24.04
N LYS A 18 -11.90 -5.64 24.46
CA LYS A 18 -13.12 -6.12 25.15
C LYS A 18 -13.29 -5.53 26.56
N ALA A 19 -12.26 -4.93 27.13
CA ALA A 19 -12.36 -4.12 28.34
C ALA A 19 -12.71 -2.66 27.99
N GLN A 20 -13.89 -2.45 27.39
CA GLN A 20 -14.67 -1.21 27.45
C GLN A 20 -13.88 0.12 27.30
N THR A 21 -13.03 0.25 26.28
CA THR A 21 -12.47 1.56 25.92
C THR A 21 -12.46 1.71 24.40
N ASP A 22 -13.19 2.71 23.87
CA ASP A 22 -13.16 3.18 22.46
C ASP A 22 -11.79 3.79 22.05
N VAL A 23 -10.73 3.40 22.75
CA VAL A 23 -9.40 4.01 22.69
C VAL A 23 -8.52 3.10 21.84
N PRO A 24 -7.95 3.59 20.72
CA PRO A 24 -7.10 2.80 19.85
C PRO A 24 -5.85 2.29 20.59
N ILE A 25 -5.35 1.12 20.21
CA ILE A 25 -4.27 0.40 20.91
C ILE A 25 -3.15 0.08 19.92
N ALA A 26 -1.92 0.44 20.29
CA ALA A 26 -0.70 -0.03 19.64
C ALA A 26 0.00 -1.05 20.53
N VAL A 27 0.34 -2.21 19.96
CA VAL A 27 1.09 -3.26 20.65
C VAL A 27 2.45 -3.39 20.01
N LEU A 28 3.50 -3.18 20.80
CA LEU A 28 4.88 -3.42 20.41
C LEU A 28 5.27 -4.83 20.82
N GLN A 29 5.77 -5.61 19.86
CA GLN A 29 6.49 -6.84 20.11
C GLN A 29 7.99 -6.59 19.91
N SER A 30 8.76 -6.80 20.98
CA SER A 30 10.21 -6.75 20.95
C SER A 30 10.80 -8.05 21.48
N GLY A 31 11.27 -8.90 20.55
CA GLY A 31 11.64 -10.29 20.85
C GLY A 31 10.47 -11.06 21.50
N ASN A 32 10.64 -11.42 22.77
CA ASN A 32 9.64 -12.13 23.60
C ASN A 32 8.78 -11.18 24.46
N ASN A 33 9.08 -9.88 24.45
CA ASN A 33 8.37 -8.89 25.25
C ASN A 33 7.24 -8.26 24.45
N VAL A 34 6.12 -7.99 25.14
CA VAL A 34 4.95 -7.32 24.57
C VAL A 34 4.62 -6.12 25.44
N SER A 35 4.50 -4.95 24.82
CA SER A 35 4.13 -3.68 25.46
C SER A 35 2.90 -3.10 24.79
N VAL A 36 1.99 -2.53 25.59
CA VAL A 36 0.70 -1.99 25.12
C VAL A 36 0.67 -0.49 25.35
N PHE A 37 0.36 0.27 24.30
CA PHE A 37 0.25 1.72 24.31
C PHE A 37 -1.16 2.11 23.84
N LYS A 38 -1.80 3.05 24.55
CA LYS A 38 -3.19 3.43 24.31
C LYS A 38 -3.30 4.84 23.73
N GLY A 39 -4.37 5.07 22.97
CA GLY A 39 -4.77 6.36 22.42
C GLY A 39 -4.06 6.71 21.12
N ALA A 40 -4.39 7.88 20.58
CA ALA A 40 -3.88 8.32 19.28
C ALA A 40 -2.34 8.47 19.24
N GLY A 41 -1.69 8.70 20.39
CA GLY A 41 -0.23 8.72 20.52
C GLY A 41 0.43 7.33 20.64
N GLY A 42 -0.35 6.24 20.61
CA GLY A 42 0.14 4.89 20.85
C GLY A 42 1.19 4.44 19.85
N LEU A 43 1.04 4.80 18.57
CA LEU A 43 2.04 4.50 17.53
C LEU A 43 3.39 5.15 17.84
N ALA A 44 3.41 6.43 18.21
CA ALA A 44 4.63 7.16 18.55
C ALA A 44 5.31 6.57 19.79
N ALA A 45 4.53 6.22 20.82
CA ALA A 45 5.06 5.62 22.04
C ALA A 45 5.63 4.20 21.79
N ALA A 46 4.93 3.39 20.98
CA ALA A 46 5.41 2.08 20.56
C ALA A 46 6.68 2.19 19.72
N HIS A 47 6.73 3.11 18.75
CA HIS A 47 7.92 3.37 17.93
C HIS A 47 9.10 3.84 18.79
N ALA A 48 8.88 4.74 19.75
CA ALA A 48 9.92 5.21 20.66
C ALA A 48 10.54 4.07 21.47
N ALA A 49 9.73 3.14 21.96
CA ALA A 49 10.17 1.96 22.71
C ALA A 49 10.74 0.82 21.84
N ALA A 50 10.46 0.83 20.54
CA ALA A 50 10.92 -0.20 19.60
C ALA A 50 12.43 -0.15 19.36
N THR A 51 12.96 -1.26 18.88
CA THR A 51 14.27 -1.43 18.27
C THR A 51 14.13 -1.99 16.86
N ASP A 52 15.22 -1.98 16.08
CA ASP A 52 15.20 -2.54 14.73
C ASP A 52 14.81 -4.03 14.76
N GLY A 53 13.94 -4.43 13.84
CA GLY A 53 13.37 -5.77 13.73
C GLY A 53 12.07 -5.98 14.52
N ASP A 54 11.65 -5.00 15.33
CA ASP A 54 10.42 -5.10 16.11
C ASP A 54 9.15 -4.95 15.26
N VAL A 55 8.03 -5.40 15.83
CA VAL A 55 6.71 -5.36 15.19
C VAL A 55 5.75 -4.52 16.01
N ILE A 56 5.09 -3.57 15.37
CA ILE A 56 3.99 -2.79 15.94
C ILE A 56 2.68 -3.25 15.31
N THR A 57 1.72 -3.68 16.11
CA THR A 57 0.36 -3.98 15.66
C THR A 57 -0.59 -2.91 16.18
N LEU A 58 -1.39 -2.34 15.29
CA LEU A 58 -2.35 -1.28 15.57
C LEU A 58 -3.76 -1.86 15.48
N SER A 59 -4.60 -1.57 16.48
CA SER A 59 -6.03 -1.85 16.41
C SER A 59 -6.73 -0.99 15.35
N GLU A 60 -8.00 -1.26 15.11
CA GLU A 60 -8.87 -0.27 14.47
C GLU A 60 -8.89 1.05 15.29
N GLY A 61 -9.15 2.15 14.60
CA GLY A 61 -9.14 3.51 15.16
C GLY A 61 -8.05 4.40 14.55
N SER A 62 -7.85 5.58 15.12
CA SER A 62 -6.96 6.61 14.57
C SER A 62 -5.70 6.81 15.43
N PHE A 63 -4.55 6.82 14.77
CA PHE A 63 -3.24 7.09 15.36
C PHE A 63 -2.61 8.31 14.71
N ASN A 64 -1.99 9.17 15.51
CA ASN A 64 -1.21 10.28 15.00
C ASN A 64 0.03 9.75 14.28
N ALA A 65 0.28 10.27 13.08
CA ALA A 65 1.51 10.04 12.35
C ALA A 65 2.71 10.46 13.21
N CYS A 66 3.76 9.65 13.18
CA CYS A 66 5.05 9.96 13.78
C CYS A 66 6.16 9.52 12.82
N ASP A 67 7.31 10.16 12.90
CA ASP A 67 8.44 9.81 12.04
C ASP A 67 8.90 8.37 12.34
N ILE A 68 8.98 7.54 11.31
CA ILE A 68 9.46 6.16 11.43
C ILE A 68 10.94 6.12 11.08
N THR A 69 11.78 5.93 12.10
CA THR A 69 13.24 6.02 11.98
C THR A 69 13.96 4.70 12.26
N LYS A 70 13.21 3.61 12.47
CA LYS A 70 13.70 2.27 12.83
C LYS A 70 13.18 1.25 11.84
N SER A 71 13.95 0.21 11.59
CA SER A 71 13.64 -0.88 10.65
C SER A 71 12.59 -1.80 11.25
N ILE A 72 11.31 -1.41 11.21
CA ILE A 72 10.20 -2.10 11.87
C ILE A 72 9.10 -2.52 10.90
N ALA A 73 8.26 -3.45 11.35
CA ALA A 73 7.00 -3.78 10.71
C ALA A 73 5.81 -3.16 11.45
N ILE A 74 4.88 -2.53 10.73
CA ILE A 74 3.64 -1.95 11.26
C ILE A 74 2.46 -2.62 10.56
N TYR A 75 1.59 -3.25 11.35
CA TYR A 75 0.36 -3.89 10.87
C TYR A 75 -0.85 -3.17 11.44
N GLY A 76 -1.76 -2.72 10.59
CA GLY A 76 -3.09 -2.26 10.97
C GLY A 76 -4.17 -3.32 10.77
N ALA A 77 -5.37 -3.01 11.22
CA ALA A 77 -6.56 -3.82 11.06
C ALA A 77 -7.02 -3.89 9.59
N GLY A 78 -6.84 -2.82 8.82
CA GLY A 78 -7.35 -2.64 7.46
C GLY A 78 -7.36 -1.19 7.02
N PHE A 79 -7.34 -0.97 5.70
CA PHE A 79 -7.52 0.37 5.13
C PHE A 79 -8.98 0.66 4.72
N GLU A 80 -9.81 -0.38 4.60
CA GLU A 80 -11.25 -0.30 4.38
C GLU A 80 -11.97 -1.29 5.28
N SER A 81 -13.19 -0.95 5.67
CA SER A 81 -14.02 -1.84 6.48
C SER A 81 -14.54 -3.00 5.64
N ASN A 82 -14.62 -4.20 6.22
CA ASN A 82 -15.24 -5.36 5.61
C ASN A 82 -16.04 -6.12 6.65
N GLU A 83 -17.37 -6.06 6.54
CA GLU A 83 -18.29 -6.70 7.49
C GLU A 83 -18.20 -8.23 7.45
N THR A 84 -18.00 -8.81 6.26
CA THR A 84 -17.91 -10.28 6.08
C THR A 84 -16.72 -10.86 6.85
N THR A 85 -15.60 -10.14 6.87
CA THR A 85 -14.39 -10.57 7.58
C THR A 85 -14.27 -9.97 8.97
N GLY A 86 -15.10 -8.99 9.34
CA GLY A 86 -14.97 -8.20 10.58
C GLY A 86 -13.72 -7.30 10.57
N THR A 87 -13.36 -6.76 9.41
CA THR A 87 -12.21 -5.86 9.24
C THR A 87 -12.61 -4.44 9.61
N GLY A 88 -11.95 -3.87 10.61
CA GLY A 88 -12.00 -2.45 10.94
C GLY A 88 -10.93 -1.64 10.20
N VAL A 89 -10.97 -0.32 10.35
CA VAL A 89 -10.03 0.60 9.71
C VAL A 89 -9.01 1.13 10.72
N THR A 90 -7.72 0.98 10.42
CA THR A 90 -6.63 1.67 11.12
C THR A 90 -6.24 2.90 10.33
N LYS A 91 -6.47 4.08 10.90
CA LYS A 91 -6.13 5.35 10.28
C LYS A 91 -4.82 5.90 10.84
N ILE A 92 -3.96 6.38 9.96
CA ILE A 92 -2.83 7.24 10.31
C ILE A 92 -3.20 8.68 9.95
N ILE A 93 -3.34 9.53 10.95
CA ILE A 93 -3.78 10.93 10.82
C ILE A 93 -2.61 11.89 11.04
N GLY A 94 -2.54 12.96 10.25
CA GLY A 94 -1.47 13.95 10.36
C GLY A 94 -1.39 14.85 9.13
N SER A 95 -0.42 15.74 9.04
CA SER A 95 -0.22 16.56 7.83
C SER A 95 0.48 15.78 6.72
N SER A 96 1.58 15.12 7.09
CA SER A 96 2.36 14.17 6.30
C SER A 96 2.86 13.07 7.22
N TRP A 97 3.25 11.93 6.67
CA TRP A 97 3.89 10.86 7.42
C TRP A 97 5.29 10.58 6.85
N TYR A 98 6.33 10.72 7.66
CA TYR A 98 7.72 10.58 7.21
C TYR A 98 8.29 9.22 7.61
N ILE A 99 8.94 8.57 6.65
CA ILE A 99 9.71 7.35 6.83
C ILE A 99 11.17 7.66 6.51
N GLY A 100 12.05 7.41 7.48
CA GLY A 100 13.47 7.76 7.43
C GLY A 100 13.82 9.09 8.11
N GLU A 101 15.12 9.30 8.27
CA GLU A 101 15.72 10.50 8.87
C GLU A 101 16.54 11.25 7.83
N ASN A 102 16.68 12.57 7.99
CA ASN A 102 17.54 13.36 7.11
C ASN A 102 18.97 12.80 7.13
N ASN A 103 19.53 12.54 5.95
CA ASN A 103 20.85 11.93 5.75
C ASN A 103 21.02 10.50 6.33
N GLY A 104 19.95 9.87 6.81
CA GLY A 104 19.96 8.49 7.30
C GLY A 104 19.66 7.48 6.19
N SER A 105 20.04 6.22 6.40
CA SER A 105 19.58 5.11 5.55
C SER A 105 18.73 4.17 6.38
N LEU A 106 17.62 3.68 5.81
CA LEU A 106 16.69 2.78 6.48
C LEU A 106 16.39 1.59 5.58
N SER A 107 16.14 0.42 6.16
CA SER A 107 15.85 -0.77 5.38
C SER A 107 14.72 -1.59 5.98
N ASN A 108 14.15 -2.50 5.18
CA ASN A 108 13.24 -3.55 5.66
C ASN A 108 12.02 -3.03 6.43
N ILE A 109 11.50 -1.87 6.02
CA ILE A 109 10.24 -1.33 6.55
C ILE A 109 9.08 -2.10 5.95
N HIS A 110 8.17 -2.57 6.79
CA HIS A 110 6.92 -3.19 6.36
C HIS A 110 5.74 -2.39 6.89
N LEU A 111 4.83 -1.97 6.02
CA LEU A 111 3.58 -1.31 6.37
C LEU A 111 2.43 -2.09 5.75
N GLU A 112 1.45 -2.49 6.56
CA GLU A 112 0.30 -3.25 6.07
C GLU A 112 -1.02 -2.82 6.69
N GLY A 113 -2.08 -2.73 5.88
CA GLY A 113 -3.45 -2.56 6.36
C GLY A 113 -3.73 -1.19 6.99
N LEU A 114 -3.24 -0.11 6.39
CA LEU A 114 -3.39 1.26 6.91
C LEU A 114 -4.11 2.17 5.92
N TYR A 115 -4.99 3.02 6.46
CA TYR A 115 -5.58 4.14 5.74
C TYR A 115 -4.86 5.44 6.13
N LEU A 116 -4.19 6.11 5.18
CA LEU A 116 -3.53 7.38 5.45
C LEU A 116 -4.51 8.54 5.23
N GLU A 117 -4.99 9.10 6.33
CA GLU A 117 -5.87 10.27 6.35
C GLU A 117 -5.03 11.52 6.65
N LEU A 118 -4.31 11.98 5.63
CA LEU A 118 -3.37 13.09 5.78
C LEU A 118 -4.00 14.43 5.35
N THR A 119 -3.98 15.43 6.25
CA THR A 119 -4.63 16.75 6.11
C THR A 119 -3.62 17.89 6.25
N ASN A 120 -3.45 18.71 5.20
CA ASN A 120 -2.74 19.99 5.28
C ASN A 120 -3.48 21.07 4.46
N SER A 121 -3.46 22.32 4.92
CA SER A 121 -4.08 23.50 4.31
C SER A 121 -3.28 24.11 3.14
N THR A 122 -2.01 23.74 2.93
CA THR A 122 -1.13 24.47 1.98
C THR A 122 -0.30 23.60 1.04
N ILE A 123 -0.88 22.52 0.49
CA ILE A 123 -0.28 21.64 -0.55
C ILE A 123 0.65 20.57 0.05
N ASP A 124 0.43 19.31 -0.38
CA ASP A 124 1.21 18.09 -0.13
C ASP A 124 0.88 17.20 1.08
N LYS A 125 -0.28 16.52 0.99
CA LYS A 125 -0.70 15.36 1.79
C LYS A 125 0.05 14.10 1.35
N ARG A 126 1.13 13.70 2.02
CA ARG A 126 1.96 12.60 1.49
C ARG A 126 2.53 11.67 2.55
N LEU A 127 2.64 10.39 2.20
CA LEU A 127 3.67 9.52 2.76
C LEU A 127 5.00 9.91 2.11
N VAL A 128 6.00 10.27 2.91
CA VAL A 128 7.29 10.77 2.42
C VAL A 128 8.42 9.88 2.91
N PHE A 129 9.09 9.22 1.98
CA PHE A 129 10.39 8.61 2.22
C PHE A 129 11.48 9.67 2.16
N ARG A 130 12.30 9.80 3.22
CA ARG A 130 13.38 10.79 3.27
C ARG A 130 14.67 10.18 3.82
N GLY A 131 15.78 10.83 3.52
CA GLY A 131 17.12 10.39 3.93
C GLY A 131 18.03 10.16 2.74
N SER A 132 19.14 9.45 2.96
CA SER A 132 20.06 9.05 1.91
C SER A 132 19.51 7.89 1.09
N SER A 133 19.04 6.82 1.75
CA SER A 133 18.51 5.64 1.06
C SER A 133 17.40 4.93 1.84
N ILE A 134 16.46 4.34 1.10
CA ILE A 134 15.50 3.36 1.63
C ILE A 134 15.63 2.08 0.82
N ASP A 135 15.87 0.95 1.48
CA ASP A 135 16.02 -0.35 0.83
C ASP A 135 15.03 -1.40 1.34
N GLY A 136 14.48 -2.22 0.45
CA GLY A 136 13.68 -3.40 0.84
C GLY A 136 12.33 -3.08 1.49
N ALA A 137 11.79 -1.88 1.27
CA ALA A 137 10.50 -1.49 1.84
C ALA A 137 9.34 -2.29 1.20
N ARG A 138 8.36 -2.64 2.04
CA ARG A 138 7.14 -3.36 1.67
C ARG A 138 5.93 -2.58 2.15
N LEU A 139 5.08 -2.18 1.21
CA LEU A 139 3.84 -1.46 1.43
C LEU A 139 2.72 -2.32 0.90
N VAL A 140 1.88 -2.86 1.79
CA VAL A 140 0.92 -3.91 1.45
C VAL A 140 -0.47 -3.45 1.88
N LYS A 141 -1.45 -3.45 0.97
CA LYS A 141 -2.85 -3.15 1.32
C LYS A 141 -2.98 -1.83 2.07
N LEU A 142 -2.53 -0.75 1.42
CA LEU A 142 -2.57 0.61 1.97
C LEU A 142 -3.46 1.50 1.11
N TYR A 143 -4.19 2.40 1.77
CA TYR A 143 -4.79 3.55 1.10
C TYR A 143 -3.86 4.75 1.26
N LEU A 144 -3.28 5.18 0.14
CA LEU A 144 -2.23 6.19 0.05
C LEU A 144 -2.74 7.41 -0.73
N PRO A 145 -2.92 8.57 -0.08
CA PRO A 145 -3.36 9.77 -0.79
C PRO A 145 -2.33 10.19 -1.84
N ARG A 146 -1.04 10.21 -1.47
CA ARG A 146 0.09 10.45 -2.37
C ARG A 146 1.36 9.90 -1.73
N VAL A 147 2.28 9.43 -2.54
CA VAL A 147 3.62 9.03 -2.09
C VAL A 147 4.66 10.00 -2.62
N ALA A 148 5.70 10.29 -1.84
CA ALA A 148 6.87 10.99 -2.32
C ALA A 148 8.15 10.38 -1.75
N THR A 149 9.24 10.56 -2.48
CA THR A 149 10.57 10.34 -1.96
C THR A 149 11.43 11.60 -2.14
N THR A 150 12.20 11.92 -1.12
CA THR A 150 13.31 12.87 -1.19
C THR A 150 14.65 12.14 -0.99
N CYS A 151 14.64 10.81 -1.08
CA CYS A 151 15.84 10.00 -0.94
C CYS A 151 16.73 10.14 -2.17
N THR A 152 18.03 10.05 -1.96
CA THR A 152 18.99 9.89 -3.07
C THR A 152 18.75 8.56 -3.79
N SER A 153 18.41 7.49 -3.04
CA SER A 153 18.00 6.23 -3.62
C SER A 153 16.82 5.57 -2.90
N ILE A 154 15.97 4.91 -3.68
CA ILE A 154 15.02 3.90 -3.19
C ILE A 154 15.31 2.61 -3.94
N THR A 155 15.51 1.51 -3.22
CA THR A 155 15.86 0.22 -3.82
C THR A 155 14.99 -0.89 -3.27
N ASN A 156 14.67 -1.88 -4.12
CA ASN A 156 13.92 -3.08 -3.73
C ASN A 156 12.59 -2.76 -3.04
N MET A 157 11.91 -1.68 -3.45
CA MET A 157 10.68 -1.21 -2.83
C MET A 157 9.47 -1.78 -3.56
N MET A 158 8.53 -2.34 -2.81
CA MET A 158 7.31 -2.94 -3.38
C MET A 158 6.06 -2.33 -2.75
N PHE A 159 5.13 -1.97 -3.62
CA PHE A 159 3.74 -1.72 -3.31
C PHE A 159 2.93 -2.92 -3.79
N ASP A 160 2.17 -3.52 -2.89
CA ASP A 160 1.33 -4.68 -3.18
C ASP A 160 -0.09 -4.40 -2.72
N GLN A 161 -1.06 -4.57 -3.61
CA GLN A 161 -2.49 -4.37 -3.32
C GLN A 161 -2.82 -2.99 -2.72
N CYS A 162 -2.06 -1.95 -3.10
CA CYS A 162 -2.25 -0.59 -2.62
C CYS A 162 -3.16 0.25 -3.52
N ILE A 163 -3.80 1.25 -2.92
CA ILE A 163 -4.54 2.33 -3.58
C ILE A 163 -3.72 3.61 -3.51
N LEU A 164 -3.21 4.09 -4.64
CA LEU A 164 -2.49 5.35 -4.75
C LEU A 164 -3.37 6.36 -5.50
N THR A 165 -4.06 7.25 -4.79
CA THR A 165 -5.04 8.15 -5.43
C THR A 165 -4.39 9.31 -6.17
N ASN A 166 -3.24 9.81 -5.72
CA ASN A 166 -2.50 10.89 -6.40
C ASN A 166 -1.08 10.47 -6.83
N GLY A 167 -0.85 9.17 -7.06
CA GLY A 167 0.40 8.64 -7.61
C GLY A 167 1.62 8.80 -6.68
N MET A 168 2.81 8.84 -7.29
CA MET A 168 4.08 8.91 -6.58
C MET A 168 5.01 9.97 -7.18
N GLN A 169 5.65 10.75 -6.31
CA GLN A 169 6.65 11.73 -6.67
C GLN A 169 8.07 11.26 -6.34
N GLY A 170 8.98 11.29 -7.32
CA GLY A 170 10.43 11.20 -7.13
C GLY A 170 11.05 12.52 -6.63
N GLY A 171 12.28 12.43 -6.13
CA GLY A 171 13.10 13.60 -5.85
C GLY A 171 13.76 14.07 -7.15
N TYR A 172 13.41 15.28 -7.58
CA TYR A 172 13.96 15.97 -8.74
C TYR A 172 15.45 15.65 -9.01
N ASN A 173 15.78 15.28 -10.24
CA ASN A 173 17.14 15.12 -10.80
C ASN A 173 18.09 14.13 -10.13
N SER A 174 17.80 13.58 -8.95
CA SER A 174 18.78 12.76 -8.21
C SER A 174 18.24 11.47 -7.61
N SER A 175 16.92 11.29 -7.45
CA SER A 175 16.39 10.05 -6.92
C SER A 175 16.58 8.90 -7.89
N TYR A 176 17.45 7.97 -7.52
CA TYR A 176 17.63 6.67 -8.16
C TYR A 176 16.59 5.69 -7.61
N ALA A 177 15.77 5.09 -8.48
CA ALA A 177 14.81 4.07 -8.08
C ALA A 177 15.17 2.73 -8.72
N SER A 178 15.69 1.77 -7.97
CA SER A 178 15.98 0.42 -8.50
C SER A 178 14.99 -0.59 -7.95
N GLU A 179 14.42 -1.41 -8.82
CA GLU A 179 13.45 -2.44 -8.46
C GLU A 179 12.28 -1.84 -7.68
N LEU A 180 11.80 -0.68 -8.14
CA LEU A 180 10.55 -0.11 -7.65
C LEU A 180 9.39 -0.84 -8.34
N PHE A 181 8.64 -1.59 -7.55
CA PHE A 181 7.65 -2.51 -8.06
C PHE A 181 6.26 -2.23 -7.49
N PHE A 182 5.27 -2.22 -8.37
CA PHE A 182 3.85 -2.14 -8.03
C PHE A 182 3.17 -3.42 -8.51
N SER A 183 2.51 -4.13 -7.60
CA SER A 183 1.80 -5.38 -7.85
C SER A 183 0.36 -5.24 -7.41
N ASN A 184 -0.59 -5.62 -8.27
CA ASN A 184 -2.01 -5.58 -7.92
C ASN A 184 -2.44 -4.19 -7.41
N CYS A 185 -1.87 -3.09 -7.90
CA CYS A 185 -2.15 -1.75 -7.39
C CYS A 185 -3.15 -0.98 -8.25
N TYR A 186 -3.95 -0.13 -7.59
CA TYR A 186 -4.59 1.01 -8.24
C TYR A 186 -3.68 2.23 -8.14
N CYS A 187 -3.39 2.85 -9.28
CA CYS A 187 -2.49 3.97 -9.43
C CYS A 187 -3.18 5.09 -10.20
N GLY A 188 -4.05 5.82 -9.50
CA GLY A 188 -5.01 6.80 -10.06
C GLY A 188 -4.49 8.22 -10.25
N GLY A 189 -3.18 8.44 -10.10
CA GLY A 189 -2.59 9.77 -10.13
C GLY A 189 -1.27 9.82 -10.88
N THR A 190 -0.64 10.99 -10.89
CA THR A 190 0.58 11.22 -11.65
C THR A 190 1.81 10.66 -10.94
N PHE A 191 2.60 9.90 -11.67
CA PHE A 191 3.99 9.58 -11.36
C PHE A 191 4.88 10.67 -11.92
N ASN A 192 5.58 11.39 -11.06
CA ASN A 192 6.37 12.54 -11.48
C ASN A 192 7.77 12.57 -10.89
N TYR A 193 8.68 13.24 -11.60
CA TYR A 193 10.04 13.53 -11.15
C TYR A 193 10.96 12.31 -10.97
N PHE A 194 10.80 11.29 -11.83
CA PHE A 194 11.76 10.19 -11.95
C PHE A 194 12.67 10.43 -13.17
N TRP A 195 13.85 11.00 -12.95
CA TRP A 195 14.74 11.45 -14.04
C TRP A 195 15.97 10.58 -14.25
N ASN A 196 16.41 9.85 -13.21
CA ASN A 196 17.61 9.04 -13.30
C ASN A 196 17.35 7.81 -14.18
N THR A 197 17.86 7.82 -15.42
CA THR A 197 17.61 6.80 -16.45
C THR A 197 18.12 5.40 -16.11
N ASN A 198 18.95 5.25 -15.07
CA ASN A 198 19.35 3.94 -14.55
C ASN A 198 18.28 3.31 -13.64
N SER A 199 17.21 4.04 -13.34
CA SER A 199 16.11 3.55 -12.51
C SER A 199 15.32 2.45 -13.23
N THR A 200 14.73 1.53 -12.46
CA THR A 200 13.90 0.44 -12.93
C THR A 200 12.58 0.47 -12.18
N ILE A 201 11.50 0.76 -12.92
CA ILE A 201 10.13 0.84 -12.40
C ILE A 201 9.27 -0.18 -13.14
N LYS A 202 8.54 -1.00 -12.40
CA LYS A 202 7.64 -2.02 -12.94
C LYS A 202 6.26 -1.95 -12.32
N PHE A 203 5.24 -2.12 -13.16
CA PHE A 203 3.86 -2.36 -12.76
C PHE A 203 3.45 -3.74 -13.28
N ASP A 204 2.90 -4.59 -12.40
CA ASP A 204 2.35 -5.89 -12.76
C ASP A 204 0.96 -6.05 -12.18
N HIS A 205 0.00 -6.48 -13.00
CA HIS A 205 -1.40 -6.58 -12.58
C HIS A 205 -1.92 -5.27 -11.96
N CYS A 206 -1.58 -4.11 -12.51
CA CYS A 206 -2.00 -2.83 -11.98
C CYS A 206 -3.07 -2.17 -12.87
N ILE A 207 -3.78 -1.19 -12.30
CA ILE A 207 -4.51 -0.18 -13.06
C ILE A 207 -3.77 1.14 -12.88
N CYS A 208 -3.25 1.70 -13.97
CA CYS A 208 -2.44 2.92 -13.96
C CYS A 208 -3.02 3.95 -14.92
N GLY A 209 -3.22 5.18 -14.44
CA GLY A 209 -3.81 6.26 -15.24
C GLY A 209 -4.39 7.33 -14.33
N LYS A 210 -4.85 8.43 -14.90
CA LYS A 210 -5.39 9.54 -14.10
C LYS A 210 -6.79 9.90 -14.54
N ALA A 211 -7.72 9.92 -13.60
CA ALA A 211 -9.15 10.15 -13.87
C ALA A 211 -9.45 11.56 -14.43
N ASP A 212 -8.60 12.56 -14.19
CA ASP A 212 -8.80 13.95 -14.65
C ASP A 212 -8.21 14.25 -16.04
N GLU A 213 -7.93 13.21 -16.83
CA GLU A 213 -7.40 13.29 -18.19
C GLU A 213 -5.99 13.90 -18.36
N SER A 214 -5.25 14.09 -17.26
CA SER A 214 -3.89 14.61 -17.35
C SER A 214 -2.82 13.50 -17.37
N ASN A 215 -1.57 13.88 -17.67
CA ASN A 215 -0.49 12.93 -17.91
C ASN A 215 -0.22 12.06 -16.65
N PRO A 216 -0.35 10.71 -16.75
CA PRO A 216 -0.02 9.83 -15.65
C PRO A 216 1.49 9.75 -15.38
N PHE A 217 2.34 10.17 -16.32
CA PHE A 217 3.78 10.29 -16.14
C PHE A 217 4.29 11.67 -16.54
N TYR A 218 4.49 12.56 -15.55
CA TYR A 218 4.91 13.94 -15.80
C TYR A 218 6.37 14.18 -15.38
N GLN A 219 7.20 14.68 -16.29
CA GLN A 219 8.63 14.89 -16.04
C GLN A 219 9.28 13.60 -15.52
N CYS A 220 9.11 12.52 -16.28
CA CYS A 220 9.66 11.20 -16.02
C CYS A 220 10.43 10.74 -17.26
N ASN A 221 11.72 10.46 -17.11
CA ASN A 221 12.60 10.02 -18.21
C ASN A 221 12.98 8.54 -18.10
N VAL A 222 12.43 7.84 -17.10
CA VAL A 222 12.71 6.43 -16.83
C VAL A 222 11.74 5.58 -17.63
N PRO A 223 12.21 4.73 -18.56
CA PRO A 223 11.35 3.75 -19.22
C PRO A 223 10.71 2.83 -18.19
N VAL A 224 9.39 2.66 -18.28
CA VAL A 224 8.61 1.84 -17.35
C VAL A 224 8.24 0.52 -18.01
N LEU A 225 8.29 -0.56 -17.25
CA LEU A 225 7.77 -1.86 -17.66
C LEU A 225 6.37 -2.07 -17.08
N PHE A 226 5.38 -2.22 -17.96
CA PHE A 226 4.04 -2.68 -17.61
C PHE A 226 3.86 -4.12 -18.07
N THR A 227 3.44 -4.99 -17.15
CA THR A 227 3.07 -6.38 -17.45
C THR A 227 1.66 -6.64 -16.93
N ASN A 228 0.83 -7.35 -17.71
CA ASN A 228 -0.49 -7.82 -17.26
C ASN A 228 -1.37 -6.69 -16.66
N SER A 229 -1.21 -5.46 -17.13
CA SER A 229 -1.75 -4.26 -16.49
C SER A 229 -2.69 -3.49 -17.40
N ILE A 230 -3.57 -2.68 -16.80
CA ILE A 230 -4.43 -1.74 -17.52
C ILE A 230 -3.80 -0.37 -17.44
N PHE A 231 -3.52 0.22 -18.60
CA PHE A 231 -2.96 1.56 -18.71
C PHE A 231 -3.94 2.51 -19.39
N VAL A 232 -4.49 3.42 -18.58
CA VAL A 232 -5.46 4.40 -19.02
C VAL A 232 -4.73 5.71 -19.32
N MET A 233 -4.72 6.06 -20.60
CA MET A 233 -4.16 7.27 -21.15
C MET A 233 -5.24 8.04 -21.91
N TYR A 234 -5.24 9.36 -21.74
CA TYR A 234 -6.14 10.27 -22.45
C TYR A 234 -5.43 10.91 -23.64
N ALA A 235 -6.18 11.18 -24.71
CA ALA A 235 -5.68 11.41 -26.07
C ALA A 235 -4.66 12.55 -26.24
N ASN A 236 -4.57 13.48 -25.27
CA ASN A 236 -3.79 14.71 -25.39
C ASN A 236 -2.37 14.63 -24.79
N TYR A 237 -1.98 13.51 -24.19
CA TYR A 237 -0.67 13.36 -23.54
C TYR A 237 0.03 12.07 -23.95
N ASP A 238 1.34 12.14 -24.19
CA ASP A 238 2.21 10.96 -24.18
C ASP A 238 2.17 10.37 -22.76
N GLY A 239 1.35 9.33 -22.59
CA GLY A 239 0.97 8.81 -21.27
C GLY A 239 2.11 8.15 -20.52
N ALA A 240 3.07 7.51 -21.19
CA ALA A 240 4.22 6.88 -20.54
C ALA A 240 5.56 7.44 -21.08
N PRO A 241 6.66 7.37 -20.30
CA PRO A 241 7.99 7.78 -20.74
C PRO A 241 8.44 7.02 -21.99
N VAL A 242 9.20 7.69 -22.87
CA VAL A 242 9.75 7.08 -24.09
C VAL A 242 10.54 5.81 -23.76
N GLY A 243 10.33 4.75 -24.55
CA GLY A 243 10.97 3.45 -24.36
C GLY A 243 10.28 2.54 -23.36
N SER A 244 9.17 2.99 -22.75
CA SER A 244 8.32 2.12 -21.93
C SER A 244 7.78 0.93 -22.73
N LYS A 245 7.65 -0.20 -22.05
CA LYS A 245 7.22 -1.47 -22.65
C LYS A 245 5.95 -1.96 -21.98
N PHE A 246 5.01 -2.44 -22.79
CA PHE A 246 3.75 -3.00 -22.35
C PHE A 246 3.66 -4.44 -22.84
N LYS A 247 3.44 -5.37 -21.92
CA LYS A 247 3.34 -6.80 -22.22
C LYS A 247 2.06 -7.37 -21.61
N ASN A 248 1.18 -7.91 -22.44
CA ASN A 248 -0.15 -8.36 -22.04
C ASN A 248 -0.94 -7.25 -21.31
N CYS A 249 -0.94 -6.03 -21.85
CA CYS A 249 -1.65 -4.92 -21.22
C CYS A 249 -2.94 -4.59 -21.98
N ILE A 250 -3.88 -3.93 -21.30
CA ILE A 250 -4.97 -3.19 -21.95
C ILE A 250 -4.59 -1.71 -21.94
N CYS A 251 -4.57 -1.06 -23.09
CA CYS A 251 -4.25 0.36 -23.24
C CYS A 251 -5.43 1.12 -23.86
N THR A 252 -5.78 2.29 -23.32
CA THR A 252 -6.92 3.09 -23.83
C THR A 252 -6.60 4.01 -25.00
N SER A 253 -5.32 4.15 -25.35
CA SER A 253 -4.86 5.00 -26.44
C SER A 253 -3.73 4.34 -27.23
N ASN A 254 -3.45 4.93 -28.39
CA ASN A 254 -2.44 4.45 -29.32
C ASN A 254 -1.31 5.49 -29.35
N SER A 255 -0.07 5.09 -29.04
CA SER A 255 1.11 5.90 -29.32
C SER A 255 2.15 5.02 -30.01
N SER A 256 2.75 5.53 -31.09
CA SER A 256 3.84 4.86 -31.81
C SER A 256 5.14 4.80 -31.02
N SER A 257 5.21 5.48 -29.86
CA SER A 257 6.39 5.53 -28.99
C SER A 257 6.51 4.32 -28.04
N TYR A 258 5.51 3.44 -28.01
CA TYR A 258 5.47 2.29 -27.10
C TYR A 258 5.74 0.98 -27.81
N VAL A 259 6.43 0.08 -27.12
CA VAL A 259 6.53 -1.32 -27.54
C VAL A 259 5.38 -2.08 -26.89
N LEU A 260 4.41 -2.47 -27.72
CA LEU A 260 3.28 -3.29 -27.32
C LEU A 260 3.55 -4.75 -27.70
N GLU A 261 3.47 -5.64 -26.73
CA GLU A 261 3.63 -7.08 -26.91
C GLU A 261 2.38 -7.76 -26.36
N ASN A 262 1.66 -8.52 -27.19
CA ASN A 262 0.41 -9.21 -26.82
C ASN A 262 -0.60 -8.33 -26.07
N SER A 263 -0.68 -7.05 -26.42
CA SER A 263 -1.50 -6.06 -25.71
C SER A 263 -2.72 -5.64 -26.54
N TYR A 264 -3.76 -5.21 -25.84
CA TYR A 264 -5.04 -4.84 -26.41
C TYR A 264 -5.24 -3.32 -26.38
N HIS A 265 -5.88 -2.80 -27.42
CA HIS A 265 -6.40 -1.44 -27.42
C HIS A 265 -7.90 -1.47 -27.19
N VAL A 266 -8.36 -0.88 -26.10
CA VAL A 266 -9.77 -0.93 -25.67
C VAL A 266 -10.20 0.45 -25.20
N VAL A 267 -11.35 0.92 -25.68
CA VAL A 267 -11.93 2.19 -25.20
C VAL A 267 -12.24 2.05 -23.71
N LEU A 268 -11.93 3.07 -22.90
CA LEU A 268 -12.05 3.00 -21.43
C LEU A 268 -13.43 2.50 -20.97
N GLY A 269 -14.50 3.02 -21.56
CA GLY A 269 -15.88 2.63 -21.21
C GLY A 269 -16.25 1.18 -21.50
N ASP A 270 -15.41 0.45 -22.24
CA ASP A 270 -15.60 -0.97 -22.57
C ASP A 270 -14.76 -1.92 -21.71
N ILE A 271 -13.88 -1.39 -20.84
CA ILE A 271 -12.98 -2.22 -20.02
C ILE A 271 -13.71 -2.83 -18.83
N PHE A 272 -14.31 -2.00 -17.98
CA PHE A 272 -14.87 -2.44 -16.71
C PHE A 272 -16.38 -2.66 -16.79
N ASP A 273 -16.88 -3.68 -16.10
CA ASP A 273 -18.30 -4.02 -16.04
C ASP A 273 -19.07 -3.12 -15.07
N ASP A 274 -18.41 -2.66 -14.01
CA ASP A 274 -19.04 -1.93 -12.91
C ASP A 274 -19.13 -0.41 -13.13
N GLU A 275 -18.20 0.22 -13.85
CA GLU A 275 -18.31 1.64 -14.26
C GLU A 275 -17.59 1.89 -15.59
N SER A 276 -17.92 3.01 -16.26
CA SER A 276 -17.28 3.41 -17.52
C SER A 276 -15.97 4.20 -17.35
N ASP A 277 -15.51 4.40 -16.12
CA ASP A 277 -14.29 5.16 -15.80
C ASP A 277 -13.30 4.32 -14.98
N MET A 278 -12.17 4.92 -14.65
CA MET A 278 -11.17 4.28 -13.80
C MET A 278 -11.16 4.78 -12.36
N THR A 279 -12.08 5.67 -11.96
CA THR A 279 -12.01 6.36 -10.67
C THR A 279 -12.13 5.35 -9.53
N TYR A 280 -11.23 5.42 -8.55
CA TYR A 280 -11.35 4.59 -7.35
C TYR A 280 -12.45 5.08 -6.41
N SER A 281 -13.22 4.12 -5.90
CA SER A 281 -14.09 4.28 -4.74
C SER A 281 -14.08 2.98 -3.94
N ALA A 282 -14.51 3.03 -2.68
CA ALA A 282 -14.60 1.85 -1.82
C ALA A 282 -15.56 0.77 -2.37
N THR A 283 -16.45 1.10 -3.31
CA THR A 283 -17.37 0.15 -3.93
C THR A 283 -16.89 -0.39 -5.28
N ARG A 284 -15.79 0.13 -5.85
CA ARG A 284 -15.23 -0.38 -7.12
C ARG A 284 -14.80 -1.84 -6.98
N THR A 285 -15.17 -2.63 -7.97
CA THR A 285 -14.79 -4.04 -8.13
C THR A 285 -13.68 -4.20 -9.17
N PHE A 286 -13.65 -3.32 -10.19
CA PHE A 286 -12.77 -3.42 -11.36
C PHE A 286 -12.89 -4.75 -12.11
N GLU A 287 -14.07 -5.37 -12.07
CA GLU A 287 -14.36 -6.53 -12.89
C GLU A 287 -14.35 -6.15 -14.37
N LEU A 288 -13.74 -7.00 -15.20
CA LEU A 288 -13.64 -6.77 -16.64
C LEU A 288 -14.93 -7.19 -17.34
N LYS A 289 -15.31 -6.50 -18.42
CA LYS A 289 -16.42 -6.95 -19.29
C LYS A 289 -16.09 -8.24 -20.05
N GLN A 290 -14.81 -8.48 -20.33
CA GLN A 290 -14.32 -9.63 -21.11
C GLN A 290 -13.10 -10.31 -20.45
N PRO A 291 -13.25 -10.85 -19.23
CA PRO A 291 -12.11 -11.39 -18.47
C PRO A 291 -11.49 -12.61 -19.16
N GLU A 292 -12.30 -13.42 -19.85
CA GLU A 292 -11.86 -14.60 -20.62
C GLU A 292 -11.08 -14.24 -21.89
N THR A 293 -11.22 -12.99 -22.39
CA THR A 293 -10.50 -12.50 -23.57
C THR A 293 -9.16 -11.89 -23.17
N TRP A 294 -9.17 -11.10 -22.10
CA TRP A 294 -8.00 -10.33 -21.66
C TRP A 294 -7.21 -11.11 -20.62
N ILE A 295 -6.59 -12.20 -21.09
CA ILE A 295 -5.81 -13.13 -20.26
C ILE A 295 -4.31 -12.79 -20.35
N ALA A 296 -3.68 -12.74 -19.18
CA ALA A 296 -2.26 -12.55 -18.96
C ALA A 296 -1.46 -13.82 -19.29
N THR A 297 -0.13 -13.71 -19.39
CA THR A 297 0.74 -14.87 -19.68
C THR A 297 0.76 -15.93 -18.59
N ASP A 298 0.38 -15.56 -17.36
CA ASP A 298 0.25 -16.50 -16.24
C ASP A 298 -1.13 -17.19 -16.17
N GLY A 299 -2.01 -16.92 -17.14
CA GLY A 299 -3.36 -17.47 -17.21
C GLY A 299 -4.40 -16.73 -16.36
N SER A 300 -4.01 -15.67 -15.65
CA SER A 300 -4.95 -14.81 -14.92
C SER A 300 -5.52 -13.70 -15.80
N GLU A 301 -6.50 -12.94 -15.31
CA GLU A 301 -7.01 -11.78 -16.03
C GLU A 301 -6.03 -10.59 -16.00
N ILE A 302 -5.98 -9.79 -17.06
CA ILE A 302 -5.18 -8.56 -17.13
C ILE A 302 -5.77 -7.51 -16.18
N GLY A 303 -4.94 -6.92 -15.32
CA GLY A 303 -5.32 -5.85 -14.41
C GLY A 303 -5.34 -6.26 -12.95
N ILE A 304 -5.97 -5.43 -12.11
CA ILE A 304 -5.79 -5.47 -10.64
C ILE A 304 -6.21 -6.77 -9.97
N ARG A 305 -7.17 -7.48 -10.55
CA ARG A 305 -7.72 -8.72 -10.02
C ARG A 305 -6.97 -9.98 -10.46
N GLY A 306 -6.05 -9.88 -11.43
CA GLY A 306 -5.18 -10.98 -11.86
C GLY A 306 -4.05 -11.28 -10.88
N GLY A 307 -3.14 -12.18 -11.27
CA GLY A 307 -1.98 -12.58 -10.46
C GLY A 307 -2.37 -13.15 -9.08
N SER A 308 -1.95 -12.46 -8.01
CA SER A 308 -2.26 -12.86 -6.63
C SER A 308 -3.69 -12.58 -6.19
N GLY A 309 -4.46 -11.87 -7.02
CA GLY A 309 -5.80 -11.40 -6.71
C GLY A 309 -5.81 -10.07 -5.97
N TRP A 310 -6.84 -9.27 -6.20
CA TRP A 310 -7.10 -8.04 -5.45
C TRP A 310 -7.87 -8.34 -4.16
N SER A 311 -7.27 -8.07 -3.01
CA SER A 311 -7.95 -8.15 -1.72
C SER A 311 -7.71 -6.92 -0.87
N LYS A 312 -8.82 -6.35 -0.38
CA LYS A 312 -8.81 -5.22 0.55
C LYS A 312 -8.50 -5.64 1.99
N VAL A 313 -8.48 -6.95 2.26
CA VAL A 313 -8.38 -7.53 3.59
C VAL A 313 -6.91 -7.85 3.90
N PRO A 314 -6.29 -7.25 4.93
CA PRO A 314 -4.93 -7.58 5.34
C PRO A 314 -4.75 -9.04 5.71
N ALA A 315 -3.53 -9.57 5.56
CA ALA A 315 -3.19 -10.93 5.99
C ALA A 315 -3.02 -11.03 7.52
N THR A 316 -3.17 -9.90 8.24
CA THR A 316 -3.14 -9.86 9.70
C THR A 316 -4.21 -10.80 10.28
N PRO A 317 -3.82 -11.76 11.13
CA PRO A 317 -4.79 -12.66 11.75
C PRO A 317 -5.81 -11.90 12.59
N VAL A 318 -7.05 -12.37 12.59
CA VAL A 318 -8.11 -11.81 13.44
C VAL A 318 -8.72 -12.85 14.34
N VAL A 319 -8.97 -12.44 15.58
CA VAL A 319 -9.62 -13.27 16.59
C VAL A 319 -11.13 -13.07 16.47
N LYS A 320 -11.85 -14.11 16.08
CA LYS A 320 -13.31 -14.08 15.94
C LYS A 320 -14.02 -14.32 17.26
N ASN A 321 -13.49 -15.25 18.05
CA ASN A 321 -14.06 -15.61 19.34
C ASN A 321 -13.01 -15.41 20.42
N LEU A 322 -13.31 -14.58 21.41
CA LEU A 322 -12.46 -14.37 22.58
C LEU A 322 -13.33 -14.48 23.82
N SER A 323 -12.97 -15.41 24.70
CA SER A 323 -13.57 -15.62 26.01
C SER A 323 -12.47 -15.57 27.08
N VAL A 324 -12.69 -14.73 28.08
CA VAL A 324 -11.79 -14.52 29.22
C VAL A 324 -12.58 -14.83 30.48
N THR A 325 -12.12 -15.81 31.25
CA THR A 325 -12.75 -16.19 32.51
C THR A 325 -11.74 -16.10 33.65
N PRO A 326 -12.04 -15.40 34.76
CA PRO A 326 -11.18 -15.39 35.92
C PRO A 326 -11.08 -16.79 36.55
N ASN A 327 -9.87 -17.17 36.96
CA ASN A 327 -9.59 -18.40 37.69
C ASN A 327 -8.61 -18.10 38.83
N GLY A 328 -9.15 -17.61 39.95
CA GLY A 328 -8.36 -17.12 41.07
C GLY A 328 -7.48 -15.93 40.68
N ALA A 329 -6.16 -16.07 40.83
CA ALA A 329 -5.17 -15.07 40.41
C ALA A 329 -4.79 -15.15 38.92
N HIS A 330 -5.40 -16.06 38.16
CA HIS A 330 -5.12 -16.29 36.76
C HIS A 330 -6.33 -15.94 35.88
N LEU A 331 -6.08 -15.70 34.59
CA LEU A 331 -7.11 -15.55 33.58
C LEU A 331 -7.05 -16.78 32.66
N ASN A 332 -8.17 -17.49 32.52
CA ASN A 332 -8.35 -18.49 31.49
C ASN A 332 -8.80 -17.76 30.21
N VAL A 333 -7.93 -17.71 29.22
CA VAL A 333 -8.21 -17.09 27.92
C VAL A 333 -8.40 -18.19 26.89
N SER A 334 -9.55 -18.20 26.24
CA SER A 334 -9.88 -19.08 25.12
C SER A 334 -10.19 -18.23 23.90
N TYR A 335 -9.69 -18.63 22.75
CA TYR A 335 -9.87 -17.85 21.54
C TYR A 335 -9.80 -18.67 20.25
N GLU A 336 -10.37 -18.10 19.21
CA GLU A 336 -10.30 -18.58 17.83
C GLU A 336 -9.73 -17.47 16.97
N ALA A 337 -8.58 -17.73 16.36
CA ALA A 337 -7.93 -16.81 15.44
C ALA A 337 -7.85 -17.44 14.05
N GLU A 338 -8.16 -16.65 13.03
CA GLU A 338 -8.06 -17.03 11.63
C GLU A 338 -7.07 -16.11 10.93
N VAL A 339 -6.20 -16.70 10.10
CA VAL A 339 -5.43 -15.93 9.11
C VAL A 339 -6.37 -15.67 7.95
N ARG A 340 -6.53 -14.40 7.58
CA ARG A 340 -7.39 -13.96 6.48
C ARG A 340 -6.66 -14.01 5.15
#